data_AF-A0AAU1K581-F1
#
_entry.id   AF-A0AAU1K581-F1
#
_cell.length_a   1.000
_cell.length_b   1.000
_cell.length_c   1.000
_cell.angle_alpha   90.00
_cell.angle_beta   90.00
_cell.angle_gamma   90.00
#
_symmetry.space_group_name_H-M   'P 1'
#
loop_
_entity.id
_entity.type
_entity.pdbx_description
1 polymer ?
#
loop_
_entity_poly.entity_id
_entity_poly.type
_entity_poly.pdbx_seq_one_letter_code
_entity_poly.pdbx_strand_id
1 'polypeptide(L)'
;MTTLASQKGPVAPAARAASPAVVAIAVLMALGCLAFAGVNVVFEATDRFAEGRYAEYATGLSVMNWTVTGLKVLGAAVALLSVAARPVRFVTPWAMSVLLWGAFATLALDAVGSTVEAGAILLGTSGDPADLGLRSVAYLLGSVVSAAGFGVLAVSYLRRQAVSKVTVLLGVLGGPVLLGLLFLGLPGLLVVLGVMPPG
;
A
#
# COMPACT_ATOMS: atom_id res chain seq x y z
N MET A 1 56.11 22.59 20.17
CA MET A 1 54.69 22.94 20.37
C MET A 1 54.03 23.09 19.00
N THR A 2 53.27 22.10 18.56
CA THR A 2 52.39 22.25 17.38
C THR A 2 51.21 21.30 17.57
N THR A 3 50.12 21.83 18.09
CA THR A 3 48.85 21.14 18.29
C THR A 3 48.14 21.01 16.95
N LEU A 4 48.05 19.80 16.41
CA LEU A 4 47.20 19.47 15.27
C LEU A 4 45.74 19.56 15.71
N ALA A 5 45.09 20.66 15.32
CA ALA A 5 43.65 20.81 15.46
C ALA A 5 42.95 19.78 14.56
N SER A 6 42.38 18.74 15.19
CA SER A 6 41.46 17.80 14.55
C SER A 6 40.23 18.55 14.07
N GLN A 7 40.19 18.94 12.80
CA GLN A 7 38.98 19.42 12.14
C GLN A 7 37.97 18.27 12.07
N LYS A 8 37.04 18.23 13.04
CA LYS A 8 35.75 17.56 12.88
C LYS A 8 35.03 18.29 11.74
N GLY A 9 34.99 17.65 10.58
CA GLY A 9 34.10 18.07 9.49
C GLY A 9 32.64 18.18 9.97
N PRO A 10 31.78 18.90 9.26
CA PRO A 10 30.41 19.15 9.67
C PRO A 10 29.68 17.82 9.89
N VAL A 11 29.27 17.57 11.13
CA VAL A 11 28.41 16.44 11.49
C VAL A 11 27.09 16.67 10.75
N ALA A 12 26.75 15.77 9.81
CA ALA A 12 25.46 15.79 9.14
C ALA A 12 24.35 15.88 10.21
N PRO A 13 23.37 16.79 10.06
CA PRO A 13 22.33 16.95 11.06
C PRO A 13 21.64 15.60 11.29
N ALA A 14 21.57 15.18 12.55
CA ALA A 14 20.92 13.94 12.93
C ALA A 14 19.48 13.93 12.36
N ALA A 15 19.12 12.88 11.66
CA ALA A 15 17.77 12.72 11.12
C ALA A 15 16.74 12.96 12.23
N ARG A 16 15.81 13.89 11.99
CA ARG A 16 14.81 14.28 12.99
C ARG A 16 13.92 13.07 13.30
N ALA A 17 13.71 12.75 14.57
CA ALA A 17 12.87 11.63 14.97
C ALA A 17 11.38 11.86 14.61
N ALA A 18 10.62 10.78 14.48
CA ALA A 18 9.17 10.83 14.29
C ALA A 18 8.47 11.34 15.56
N SER A 19 7.41 12.14 15.42
CA SER A 19 6.57 12.52 16.56
C SER A 19 5.69 11.35 17.02
N PRO A 20 5.26 11.33 18.30
CA PRO A 20 4.40 10.25 18.82
C PRO A 20 3.12 10.03 18.00
N ALA A 21 2.51 11.11 17.52
CA ALA A 21 1.33 11.03 16.65
C ALA A 21 1.62 10.30 15.33
N VAL A 22 2.77 10.54 14.71
CA VAL A 22 3.16 9.86 13.46
C VAL A 22 3.49 8.38 13.72
N VAL A 23 4.07 8.07 14.88
CA VAL A 23 4.27 6.67 15.31
C VAL A 23 2.93 5.96 15.48
N ALA A 24 1.96 6.59 16.14
CA ALA A 24 0.61 6.03 16.28
C ALA A 24 -0.05 5.77 14.92
N ILE A 25 0.05 6.71 13.97
CA ILE A 25 -0.45 6.52 12.59
C ILE A 25 0.25 5.34 11.91
N ALA A 26 1.58 5.24 12.03
CA ALA A 26 2.32 4.11 11.46
C ALA A 26 1.85 2.76 11.99
N VAL A 27 1.63 2.67 13.31
CA VAL A 27 1.10 1.46 13.95
C VAL A 27 -0.31 1.14 13.47
N LEU A 28 -1.20 2.15 13.41
CA LEU A 28 -2.57 1.96 12.92
C LEU A 28 -2.59 1.49 11.46
N MET A 29 -1.75 2.06 10.59
CA MET A 29 -1.64 1.64 9.19
C MET A 29 -1.08 0.22 9.07
N ALA A 30 -0.10 -0.14 9.90
CA ALA A 30 0.43 -1.49 9.93
C ALA A 30 -0.61 -2.51 10.37
N LEU A 31 -1.36 -2.22 11.45
CA LEU A 31 -2.46 -3.05 11.92
C LEU A 31 -3.57 -3.18 10.87
N GLY A 32 -3.94 -2.09 10.20
CA GLY A 32 -4.93 -2.12 9.12
C GLY A 32 -4.49 -2.99 7.94
N CYS A 33 -3.22 -2.90 7.54
CA CYS A 33 -2.66 -3.77 6.51
C CYS A 33 -2.67 -5.25 6.94
N LEU A 34 -2.24 -5.55 8.17
CA LEU A 34 -2.23 -6.92 8.69
C LEU A 34 -3.63 -7.49 8.88
N ALA A 35 -4.61 -6.68 9.30
CA ALA A 35 -6.01 -7.09 9.38
C ALA A 35 -6.55 -7.47 8.00
N PHE A 36 -6.25 -6.68 6.97
CA PHE A 36 -6.63 -7.01 5.59
C PHE A 36 -5.95 -8.31 5.11
N ALA A 37 -4.65 -8.46 5.37
CA ALA A 37 -3.93 -9.70 5.07
C ALA A 37 -4.56 -10.92 5.79
N GLY A 38 -5.01 -10.73 7.02
CA GLY A 38 -5.74 -11.76 7.77
C GLY A 38 -7.05 -12.18 7.10
N VAL A 39 -7.82 -11.23 6.56
CA VAL A 39 -9.04 -11.55 5.78
C VAL A 39 -8.71 -12.42 4.57
N ASN A 40 -7.64 -12.11 3.85
CA ASN A 40 -7.18 -12.91 2.71
C ASN A 40 -6.77 -14.33 3.13
N VAL A 41 -6.06 -14.47 4.26
CA VAL A 41 -5.71 -15.78 4.82
C VAL A 41 -6.95 -16.57 5.20
N VAL A 42 -7.97 -15.92 5.77
CA VAL A 42 -9.26 -16.57 6.05
C VAL A 42 -9.94 -17.03 4.76
N PHE A 43 -9.97 -16.19 3.71
CA PHE A 43 -10.54 -16.59 2.43
C PHE A 43 -9.88 -17.83 1.85
N GLU A 44 -8.55 -17.92 1.95
CA GLU A 44 -7.79 -19.10 1.56
C GLU A 44 -8.13 -20.31 2.44
N ALA A 45 -8.08 -20.14 3.76
CA ALA A 45 -8.29 -21.23 4.71
C ALA A 45 -9.72 -21.80 4.68
N THR A 46 -10.69 -21.02 4.20
CA THR A 46 -12.09 -21.45 4.03
C THR A 46 -12.42 -21.86 2.61
N ASP A 47 -11.43 -21.94 1.70
CA ASP A 47 -11.64 -22.25 0.28
C ASP A 47 -12.77 -21.42 -0.33
N ARG A 48 -12.79 -20.11 -0.01
CA ARG A 48 -13.97 -19.27 -0.26
C ARG A 48 -14.40 -19.23 -1.74
N PHE A 49 -13.47 -19.47 -2.64
CA PHE A 49 -13.71 -19.46 -4.08
C PHE A 49 -13.85 -20.84 -4.71
N ALA A 50 -13.77 -21.93 -3.94
CA ALA A 50 -13.86 -23.30 -4.48
C ALA A 50 -15.26 -23.67 -4.98
N GLU A 51 -16.29 -22.97 -4.52
CA GLU A 51 -17.70 -23.24 -4.87
C GLU A 51 -18.41 -21.98 -5.40
N GLY A 52 -19.51 -22.21 -6.11
CA GLY A 52 -20.38 -21.15 -6.63
C GLY A 52 -19.84 -20.47 -7.89
N ARG A 53 -20.21 -19.19 -8.08
CA ARG A 53 -19.99 -18.44 -9.33
C ARG A 53 -18.51 -18.32 -9.74
N TYR A 54 -17.58 -18.46 -8.80
CA TYR A 54 -16.14 -18.26 -9.04
C TYR A 54 -15.32 -19.55 -8.97
N ALA A 55 -15.96 -20.72 -8.87
CA ALA A 55 -15.29 -22.01 -8.72
C ALA A 55 -14.27 -22.29 -9.84
N GLU A 56 -14.60 -21.97 -11.09
CA GLU A 56 -13.70 -22.15 -12.24
C GLU A 56 -12.49 -21.22 -12.21
N TYR A 57 -12.55 -20.12 -11.45
CA TYR A 57 -11.46 -19.16 -11.26
C TYR A 57 -10.70 -19.37 -9.94
N ALA A 58 -11.05 -20.38 -9.14
CA ALA A 58 -10.57 -20.54 -7.76
C ALA A 58 -9.03 -20.49 -7.65
N THR A 59 -8.33 -21.21 -8.53
CA THR A 59 -6.85 -21.24 -8.54
C THR A 59 -6.26 -19.88 -8.90
N GLY A 60 -6.80 -19.20 -9.91
CA GLY A 60 -6.36 -17.84 -10.28
C GLY A 60 -6.64 -16.84 -9.17
N LEU A 61 -7.79 -16.93 -8.51
CA LEU A 61 -8.17 -16.09 -7.38
C LEU A 61 -7.29 -16.36 -6.15
N SER A 62 -6.87 -17.60 -5.89
CA SER A 62 -5.90 -17.93 -4.84
C SER A 62 -4.55 -17.24 -5.07
N VAL A 63 -4.03 -17.26 -6.31
CA VAL A 63 -2.79 -16.54 -6.66
C VAL A 63 -2.94 -15.03 -6.42
N MET A 64 -4.05 -14.45 -6.86
CA MET A 64 -4.33 -13.03 -6.64
C MET A 64 -4.47 -12.71 -5.15
N ASN A 65 -5.15 -13.57 -4.38
CA ASN A 65 -5.35 -13.45 -2.94
C ASN A 65 -4.01 -13.40 -2.21
N TRP A 66 -3.11 -14.35 -2.49
CA TRP A 66 -1.75 -14.37 -1.91
C TRP A 66 -0.88 -13.18 -2.35
N THR A 67 -1.03 -12.74 -3.60
CA THR A 67 -0.33 -11.54 -4.10
C THR A 67 -0.75 -10.31 -3.28
N VAL A 68 -2.05 -10.11 -3.06
CA VAL A 68 -2.57 -9.02 -2.24
C VAL A 68 -2.12 -9.16 -0.78
N THR A 69 -2.11 -10.37 -0.23
CA THR A 69 -1.59 -10.63 1.12
C THR A 69 -0.14 -10.17 1.25
N GLY A 70 0.71 -10.53 0.30
CA GLY A 70 2.11 -10.09 0.25
C GLY A 70 2.25 -8.57 0.20
N LEU A 71 1.46 -7.89 -0.63
CA LEU A 71 1.43 -6.43 -0.72
C LEU A 71 1.00 -5.77 0.61
N LYS A 72 0.02 -6.34 1.31
CA LYS A 72 -0.42 -5.81 2.61
C LYS A 72 0.66 -6.01 3.68
N VAL A 73 1.33 -7.16 3.71
CA VAL A 73 2.47 -7.39 4.62
C VAL A 73 3.61 -6.40 4.32
N LEU A 74 3.91 -6.14 3.04
CA LEU A 74 4.87 -5.12 2.63
C LEU A 74 4.44 -3.71 3.08
N GLY A 75 3.17 -3.35 2.91
CA GLY A 75 2.61 -2.09 3.40
C GLY A 75 2.78 -1.91 4.91
N ALA A 76 2.54 -2.97 5.69
CA ALA A 76 2.75 -2.95 7.14
C ALA A 76 4.23 -2.74 7.50
N ALA A 77 5.14 -3.45 6.83
CA ALA A 77 6.57 -3.29 7.01
C ALA A 77 7.02 -1.85 6.68
N VAL A 78 6.56 -1.29 5.55
CA VAL A 78 6.84 0.08 5.13
C VAL A 78 6.35 1.09 6.18
N ALA A 79 5.13 0.93 6.69
CA ALA A 79 4.59 1.82 7.71
C ALA A 79 5.46 1.84 8.97
N LEU A 80 5.79 0.67 9.51
CA LEU A 80 6.62 0.55 10.73
C LEU A 80 8.06 1.05 10.51
N LEU A 81 8.68 0.67 9.39
CA LEU A 81 10.04 1.08 9.05
C LEU A 81 10.16 2.59 8.83
N SER A 82 9.10 3.26 8.38
CA SER A 82 9.11 4.70 8.16
C SER A 82 9.36 5.52 9.43
N VAL A 83 9.01 4.98 10.59
CA VAL A 83 9.14 5.61 11.92
C VAL A 83 10.19 4.96 12.82
N ALA A 84 10.93 3.97 12.30
CA ALA A 84 11.94 3.27 13.07
C ALA A 84 13.02 4.25 13.59
N ALA A 85 13.33 4.15 14.89
CA ALA A 85 14.30 5.02 15.55
C ALA A 85 15.74 4.79 15.05
N ARG A 86 16.04 3.59 14.53
CA ARG A 86 17.34 3.24 13.97
C ARG A 86 17.18 2.95 12.47
N PRO A 87 18.05 3.50 11.61
CA PRO A 87 18.04 3.17 10.20
C PRO A 87 18.32 1.68 10.01
N VAL A 88 17.43 1.00 9.28
CA VAL A 88 17.63 -0.41 8.92
C VAL A 88 18.66 -0.46 7.80
N ARG A 89 19.74 -1.23 8.01
CA ARG A 89 20.93 -1.27 7.15
C ARG A 89 20.64 -1.51 5.66
N PHE A 90 19.55 -2.23 5.35
CA PHE A 90 19.19 -2.62 3.99
C PHE A 90 18.16 -1.72 3.31
N VAL A 91 17.60 -0.73 4.02
CA VAL A 91 16.55 0.14 3.47
C VAL A 91 17.09 1.54 3.31
N THR A 92 17.33 1.91 2.05
CA THR A 92 17.81 3.25 1.71
C THR A 92 16.69 4.29 1.84
N PRO A 93 17.01 5.55 2.17
CA PRO A 93 16.01 6.61 2.25
C PRO A 93 15.23 6.83 0.94
N TRP A 94 15.89 6.60 -0.20
CA TRP A 94 15.25 6.72 -1.52
C TRP A 94 14.20 5.63 -1.74
N ALA A 95 14.50 4.37 -1.38
CA ALA A 95 13.57 3.26 -1.54
C ALA A 95 12.34 3.44 -0.63
N MET A 96 12.56 3.86 0.61
CA MET A 96 11.46 4.16 1.54
C MET A 96 10.57 5.29 1.02
N SER A 97 11.17 6.34 0.44
CA SER A 97 10.41 7.42 -0.19
C SER A 97 9.51 6.91 -1.32
N VAL A 98 10.06 6.10 -2.24
CA VAL A 98 9.30 5.49 -3.34
C VAL A 98 8.16 4.63 -2.81
N LEU A 99 8.42 3.78 -1.81
CA LEU A 99 7.43 2.87 -1.23
C LEU A 99 6.28 3.61 -0.54
N LEU A 100 6.58 4.64 0.26
CA LEU A 100 5.56 5.43 0.96
C LEU A 100 4.68 6.22 -0.01
N TRP A 101 5.29 6.89 -1.00
CA TRP A 101 4.54 7.63 -2.01
C TRP A 101 3.76 6.71 -2.95
N GLY A 102 4.31 5.53 -3.27
CA GLY A 102 3.61 4.50 -4.03
C GLY A 102 2.41 3.92 -3.28
N ALA A 103 2.56 3.59 -2.01
CA ALA A 103 1.45 3.14 -1.17
C ALA A 103 0.36 4.21 -1.06
N PHE A 104 0.74 5.46 -0.79
CA PHE A 104 -0.19 6.60 -0.78
C PHE A 104 -0.95 6.74 -2.10
N ALA A 105 -0.25 6.82 -3.23
CA ALA A 105 -0.86 7.06 -4.53
C ALA A 105 -1.78 5.90 -4.95
N THR A 106 -1.38 4.66 -4.66
CA THR A 106 -2.18 3.46 -4.92
C THR A 106 -3.49 3.49 -4.13
N LEU A 107 -3.41 3.75 -2.82
CA LEU A 107 -4.59 3.80 -1.95
C LEU A 107 -5.48 5.01 -2.26
N ALA A 108 -4.88 6.14 -2.66
CA ALA A 108 -5.63 7.29 -3.11
C ALA A 108 -6.41 6.99 -4.40
N LEU A 109 -5.79 6.28 -5.34
CA LEU A 109 -6.46 5.85 -6.57
C LEU A 109 -7.60 4.89 -6.29
N ASP A 110 -7.40 3.91 -5.39
CA ASP A 110 -8.44 2.98 -4.94
C ASP A 110 -9.61 3.71 -4.26
N ALA A 111 -9.32 4.69 -3.40
CA ALA A 111 -10.33 5.53 -2.77
C ALA A 111 -11.12 6.37 -3.78
N VAL A 112 -10.43 6.98 -4.76
CA VAL A 112 -11.08 7.74 -5.84
C VAL A 112 -11.93 6.82 -6.70
N GLY A 113 -11.40 5.66 -7.11
CA GLY A 113 -12.13 4.66 -7.90
C GLY A 113 -13.40 4.21 -7.19
N SER A 114 -13.28 3.83 -5.92
CA SER A 114 -14.42 3.44 -5.08
C SER A 114 -15.46 4.55 -4.93
N THR A 115 -15.02 5.82 -4.85
CA THR A 115 -15.93 6.97 -4.76
C THR A 115 -16.66 7.19 -6.08
N VAL A 116 -15.96 7.09 -7.20
CA VAL A 116 -16.54 7.23 -8.55
C VAL A 116 -17.55 6.12 -8.82
N GLU A 117 -17.21 4.87 -8.48
CA GLU A 117 -18.11 3.72 -8.61
C GLU A 117 -19.37 3.90 -7.77
N ALA A 118 -19.23 4.26 -6.49
CA ALA A 118 -20.37 4.53 -5.63
C ALA A 118 -21.25 5.67 -6.17
N GLY A 119 -20.64 6.75 -6.68
CA GLY A 119 -21.34 7.85 -7.33
C GLY A 119 -22.08 7.40 -8.59
N ALA A 120 -21.46 6.56 -9.41
CA ALA A 120 -22.06 6.03 -10.64
C ALA A 120 -23.30 5.15 -10.35
N ILE A 121 -23.25 4.35 -9.27
CA ILE A 121 -24.39 3.58 -8.78
C ILE A 121 -25.50 4.49 -8.28
N LEU A 122 -25.18 5.51 -7.46
CA LEU A 122 -26.17 6.47 -6.94
C LEU A 122 -26.85 7.28 -8.05
N LEU A 123 -26.13 7.57 -9.14
CA LEU A 123 -26.67 8.25 -10.32
C LEU A 123 -27.43 7.33 -11.27
N GLY A 124 -27.47 6.01 -11.00
CA GLY A 124 -28.13 5.02 -11.85
C GLY A 124 -27.42 4.79 -13.19
N THR A 125 -26.14 5.14 -13.29
CA THR A 125 -25.35 5.02 -14.54
C THR A 125 -24.66 3.65 -14.68
N SER A 126 -24.48 2.92 -13.58
CA SER A 126 -23.90 1.57 -13.56
C SER A 126 -24.24 0.84 -12.25
N GLY A 127 -24.24 -0.50 -12.23
CA GLY A 127 -24.40 -1.30 -11.00
C GLY A 127 -25.81 -1.28 -10.37
N ASP A 128 -26.00 -2.03 -9.29
CA ASP A 128 -27.28 -2.09 -8.55
C ASP A 128 -27.15 -1.30 -7.23
N PRO A 129 -28.10 -0.42 -6.86
CA PRO A 129 -28.11 0.22 -5.53
C PRO A 129 -28.00 -0.75 -4.35
N ALA A 130 -28.42 -2.01 -4.49
CA ALA A 130 -28.24 -3.06 -3.49
C ALA A 130 -26.76 -3.35 -3.17
N ASP A 131 -25.84 -2.99 -4.07
CA ASP A 131 -24.39 -3.15 -3.89
C ASP A 131 -23.80 -2.09 -2.92
N LEU A 132 -24.54 -1.02 -2.59
CA LEU A 132 -24.10 0.04 -1.66
C LEU A 132 -24.40 -0.26 -0.18
N GLY A 133 -24.17 -1.50 0.24
CA GLY A 133 -24.35 -1.92 1.62
C GLY A 133 -23.28 -1.38 2.59
N LEU A 134 -23.43 -1.74 3.88
CA LEU A 134 -22.49 -1.35 4.95
C LEU A 134 -21.04 -1.76 4.65
N ARG A 135 -20.81 -2.90 3.99
CA ARG A 135 -19.47 -3.37 3.63
C ARG A 135 -18.79 -2.43 2.63
N SER A 136 -19.53 -1.94 1.64
CA SER A 136 -19.04 -1.04 0.60
C SER A 136 -18.65 0.32 1.20
N VAL A 137 -19.48 0.84 2.12
CA VAL A 137 -19.16 2.06 2.88
C VAL A 137 -17.91 1.86 3.75
N ALA A 138 -17.82 0.74 4.47
CA ALA A 138 -16.66 0.43 5.30
C ALA A 138 -15.38 0.29 4.47
N TYR A 139 -15.46 -0.34 3.29
CA TYR A 139 -14.35 -0.46 2.35
C TYR A 139 -13.90 0.93 1.86
N LEU A 140 -14.83 1.77 1.40
CA LEU A 140 -14.53 3.13 0.95
C LEU A 140 -13.85 3.95 2.06
N LEU A 141 -14.43 3.98 3.26
CA LEU A 141 -13.87 4.69 4.40
C LEU A 141 -12.49 4.14 4.78
N GLY A 142 -12.33 2.82 4.79
CA GLY A 142 -11.05 2.16 5.04
C GLY A 142 -9.98 2.60 4.04
N SER A 143 -10.34 2.71 2.77
CA SER A 143 -9.44 3.13 1.68
C SER A 143 -9.04 4.59 1.82
N VAL A 144 -9.99 5.49 2.12
CA VAL A 144 -9.72 6.92 2.38
C VAL A 144 -8.81 7.09 3.60
N VAL A 145 -9.12 6.43 4.72
CA VAL A 145 -8.31 6.48 5.94
C VAL A 145 -6.91 5.93 5.69
N SER A 146 -6.79 4.84 4.95
CA SER A 146 -5.49 4.24 4.60
C SER A 146 -4.67 5.17 3.73
N ALA A 147 -5.27 5.76 2.69
CA ALA A 147 -4.62 6.75 1.84
C ALA A 147 -4.13 7.95 2.67
N ALA A 148 -5.00 8.53 3.51
CA ALA A 148 -4.63 9.65 4.37
C ALA A 148 -3.47 9.28 5.32
N GLY A 149 -3.53 8.11 5.95
CA GLY A 149 -2.49 7.62 6.86
C GLY A 149 -1.13 7.47 6.17
N PHE A 150 -1.07 6.77 5.02
CA PHE A 150 0.15 6.64 4.25
C PHE A 150 0.65 7.98 3.68
N GLY A 151 -0.24 8.90 3.32
CA GLY A 151 0.10 10.27 2.91
C GLY A 151 0.79 11.04 4.04
N VAL A 152 0.27 10.95 5.27
CA VAL A 152 0.91 11.55 6.45
C VAL A 152 2.29 10.94 6.70
N LEU A 153 2.43 9.61 6.58
CA LEU A 153 3.73 8.93 6.72
C LEU A 153 4.72 9.39 5.64
N ALA A 154 4.30 9.48 4.38
CA ALA A 154 5.12 9.94 3.27
C ALA A 154 5.61 11.38 3.45
N VAL A 155 4.70 12.30 3.80
CA VAL A 155 5.03 13.71 4.05
C VAL A 155 5.93 13.86 5.27
N SER A 156 5.64 13.12 6.35
CA SER A 156 6.48 13.15 7.55
C SER A 156 7.89 12.63 7.24
N TYR A 157 8.01 11.55 6.47
CA TYR A 157 9.29 10.99 6.06
C TYR A 157 10.09 11.98 5.19
N LEU A 158 9.44 12.62 4.20
CA LEU A 158 10.03 13.66 3.36
C LEU A 158 10.57 14.85 4.18
N ARG A 159 9.90 15.22 5.28
CA ARG A 159 10.37 16.30 6.16
C ARG A 159 11.54 15.89 7.06
N ARG A 160 11.66 14.59 7.39
CA ARG A 160 12.71 14.05 8.26
C ARG A 160 13.97 13.65 7.50
N GLN A 161 13.83 13.31 6.23
CA GLN A 161 14.90 12.81 5.37
C GLN A 161 15.01 13.67 4.11
N ALA A 162 16.21 14.08 3.75
CA ALA A 162 16.45 14.81 2.50
C ALA A 162 16.32 13.86 1.30
N VAL A 163 15.09 13.64 0.83
CA VAL A 163 14.79 12.81 -0.33
C VAL A 163 14.46 13.67 -1.55
N SER A 164 14.86 13.21 -2.73
CA SER A 164 14.72 13.98 -3.98
C SER A 164 13.27 14.02 -4.46
N LYS A 165 12.91 15.02 -5.27
CA LYS A 165 11.59 15.06 -5.95
C LYS A 165 11.40 13.88 -6.90
N VAL A 166 12.48 13.35 -7.46
CA VAL A 166 12.44 12.20 -8.39
C VAL A 166 11.89 10.96 -7.69
N THR A 167 12.30 10.69 -6.44
CA THR A 167 11.80 9.51 -5.70
C THR A 167 10.32 9.64 -5.33
N VAL A 168 9.84 10.87 -5.12
CA VAL A 168 8.40 11.15 -4.95
C VAL A 168 7.65 10.81 -6.22
N LEU A 169 8.10 11.33 -7.38
CA LEU A 169 7.47 11.07 -8.68
C LEU A 169 7.48 9.57 -9.03
N LEU A 170 8.61 8.89 -8.80
CA LEU A 170 8.72 7.45 -9.01
C LEU A 170 7.75 6.66 -8.14
N GLY A 171 7.54 7.06 -6.88
CA GLY A 171 6.53 6.45 -6.03
C GLY A 171 5.12 6.72 -6.54
N VAL A 172 4.76 7.99 -6.74
CA VAL A 172 3.42 8.42 -7.15
C VAL A 172 2.97 7.79 -8.46
N LEU A 173 3.88 7.66 -9.44
CA LEU A 173 3.56 7.05 -10.73
C LEU A 173 3.77 5.53 -10.71
N GLY A 174 4.89 5.08 -10.14
CA GLY A 174 5.29 3.68 -10.17
C GLY A 174 4.39 2.78 -9.33
N GLY A 175 3.86 3.26 -8.21
CA GLY A 175 2.92 2.50 -7.38
C GLY A 175 1.65 2.11 -8.15
N PRO A 176 0.87 3.08 -8.65
CA PRO A 176 -0.31 2.81 -9.47
C PRO A 176 -0.01 2.01 -10.74
N VAL A 177 1.09 2.29 -11.44
CA VAL A 177 1.47 1.52 -12.64
C VAL A 177 1.76 0.06 -12.28
N LEU A 178 2.56 -0.20 -11.24
CA LEU A 178 2.84 -1.55 -10.77
C LEU A 178 1.56 -2.26 -10.34
N LEU A 179 0.65 -1.55 -9.67
CA LEU A 179 -0.64 -2.10 -9.28
C LEU A 179 -1.47 -2.48 -10.51
N GLY A 180 -1.57 -1.60 -11.50
CA GLY A 180 -2.26 -1.88 -12.76
C GLY A 180 -1.65 -3.08 -13.50
N LEU A 181 -0.32 -3.17 -13.55
CA LEU A 181 0.38 -4.32 -14.14
C LEU A 181 0.10 -5.62 -13.36
N LEU A 182 0.01 -5.56 -12.04
CA LEU A 182 -0.32 -6.73 -11.22
C LEU A 182 -1.78 -7.14 -11.43
N PHE A 183 -2.75 -6.24 -11.37
CA PHE A 183 -4.16 -6.60 -11.45
C PHE A 183 -4.69 -6.83 -12.87
N LEU A 184 -4.03 -6.31 -13.91
CA LEU A 184 -4.40 -6.56 -15.31
C LEU A 184 -3.47 -7.59 -15.94
N GLY A 185 -2.17 -7.50 -15.68
CA GLY A 185 -1.15 -8.35 -16.28
C GLY A 185 -1.08 -9.74 -15.65
N LEU A 186 -1.18 -9.86 -14.31
CA LEU A 186 -1.11 -11.18 -13.66
C LEU A 186 -2.28 -12.08 -14.06
N PRO A 187 -3.55 -11.63 -14.07
CA PRO A 187 -4.64 -12.46 -14.61
C PRO A 187 -4.41 -12.87 -16.06
N GLY A 188 -3.97 -11.95 -16.92
CA GLY A 188 -3.63 -12.28 -18.32
C GLY A 188 -2.53 -13.34 -18.43
N LEU A 189 -1.49 -13.26 -17.60
CA LEU A 189 -0.45 -14.28 -17.52
C LEU A 189 -1.01 -15.62 -17.04
N LEU A 190 -1.88 -15.62 -16.02
CA LEU A 190 -2.50 -16.84 -15.50
C LEU A 190 -3.38 -17.51 -16.56
N VAL A 191 -4.07 -16.74 -17.41
CA VAL A 191 -4.81 -17.25 -18.57
C VAL A 191 -3.86 -17.90 -19.58
N VAL A 192 -2.77 -17.22 -19.94
CA VAL A 192 -1.75 -17.77 -20.87
C VAL A 192 -1.13 -19.07 -20.34
N LEU A 193 -0.94 -19.17 -19.03
CA LEU A 193 -0.41 -20.36 -18.37
C LEU A 193 -1.46 -21.46 -18.12
N GLY A 194 -2.73 -21.24 -18.49
CA GLY A 194 -3.82 -22.20 -18.31
C GLY A 194 -4.26 -22.39 -16.84
N VAL A 195 -3.89 -21.47 -15.95
CA VAL A 195 -4.23 -21.49 -14.52
C VAL A 195 -5.60 -20.84 -14.25
N MET A 196 -6.04 -19.96 -15.14
CA MET A 196 -7.32 -19.25 -15.06
C MET A 196 -8.05 -19.30 -16.41
N PRO A 197 -9.38 -19.48 -16.45
CA PRO A 197 -10.15 -19.32 -17.68
C PRO A 197 -10.04 -17.88 -18.24
N PRO A 198 -10.14 -17.69 -19.56
CA PRO A 198 -10.30 -16.34 -20.12
C PRO A 198 -11.63 -15.74 -19.67
N GLY A 199 -11.59 -14.47 -19.23
CA GLY A 199 -12.77 -13.70 -18.81
C GLY A 199 -13.53 -13.06 -19.96
#